data_AF-A0A6L4BCG6-F1
#
_entry.id   AF-A0A6L4BCG6-F1
#
_cell.length_a   1.000
_cell.length_b   1.000
_cell.length_c   1.000
_cell.angle_alpha   90.00
_cell.angle_beta   90.00
_cell.angle_gamma   90.00
#
_symmetry.space_group_name_H-M   'P 1'
#
loop_
_entity.id
_entity.type
_entity.pdbx_description
1 polymer ?
#
loop_
_entity_poly.entity_id
_entity_poly.type
_entity_poly.pdbx_seq_one_letter_code
_entity_poly.pdbx_strand_id
1 'polypeptide(L)'
;MKPTISIEVLNALEQQFPKKTSTAVRPRKSTSQTPAQKAIPKIEQALQKQLLKYFCLRDAQDFKLDTYRMSLEQFKLDCGQIGPNKEWTAYWLRDNCALFAVVEAGSNLTGQLSRVKFNARVSIEQTTVRPKTIKEDDMNNLSDTQIAALASGCDARAEEPTDNDIEIVKVFYSDLIAAAESGDTSIAAQYDFLEVDVSSVLAFIEWANSSACKWSQKKKDINTHHANIILAVVRVFGKYPMKRLKSDFGRNYYEGISIQNISKTLRAAVLGNAHEYDMTSSVVAWKLGFARGYLDANGYKQTAVHEAFPTLTLYVENKADLLRTVSMYVYPEGCYTRPEFRMTNLKTAFTALTFGAKLTRGAWTNSAGEYEYPAIRSVITDTKEYTAFSNDSAVKQFMKEMDALDSFILSLEQQADPGLIHKSELMTHGGNFSKAKALAYLYQTAETEVMDVVRKRAADLGHEVRANIHDAVIFKHRLGVEGVSEINACVREITHNPYWKLSHKELSRFNTRHIDVEEQAHKARMQEQEEHAFLYTHVKHEIHGTDIDDTRRGLSLEEFQKRSKGKKPARDTDYYNGAYAGTPEERYLDMSPEERMEFDYEYGDNSED
;
A
#
# COMPACT_ATOMS: atom_id res chain seq x y z
N MET A 1 -7.22 -12.05 -15.48
CA MET A 1 -6.08 -12.96 -15.74
C MET A 1 -6.49 -14.00 -16.74
N LYS A 2 -5.69 -14.21 -17.78
CA LYS A 2 -5.96 -15.18 -18.83
C LYS A 2 -4.77 -16.14 -18.94
N PRO A 3 -4.91 -17.39 -18.47
CA PRO A 3 -3.88 -18.40 -18.64
C PRO A 3 -3.93 -18.94 -20.09
N THR A 4 -2.76 -19.11 -20.68
CA THR A 4 -2.56 -19.72 -22.00
C THR A 4 -1.67 -20.95 -21.81
N ILE A 5 -2.12 -22.09 -22.33
CA ILE A 5 -1.37 -23.35 -22.25
C ILE A 5 -0.41 -23.47 -23.45
N SER A 6 0.82 -23.94 -23.20
CA SER A 6 1.81 -24.13 -24.26
C SER A 6 1.39 -25.23 -25.24
N ILE A 7 1.86 -25.11 -26.48
CA ILE A 7 1.58 -26.09 -27.54
C ILE A 7 2.14 -27.49 -27.22
N GLU A 8 3.13 -27.59 -26.33
CA GLU A 8 3.68 -28.87 -25.87
C GLU A 8 2.62 -29.73 -25.18
N VAL A 9 1.75 -29.12 -24.38
CA VAL A 9 0.67 -29.84 -23.67
C VAL A 9 -0.37 -30.35 -24.67
N LEU A 10 -0.68 -29.55 -25.70
CA LEU A 10 -1.57 -29.97 -26.78
C LEU A 10 -0.98 -31.17 -27.54
N ASN A 11 0.30 -31.11 -27.91
CA ASN A 11 0.98 -32.20 -28.60
C ASN A 11 0.99 -33.50 -27.77
N ALA A 12 1.27 -33.41 -26.46
CA ALA A 12 1.26 -34.55 -25.55
C ALA A 12 -0.13 -35.19 -25.45
N LEU A 13 -1.19 -34.36 -25.37
CA LEU A 13 -2.57 -34.83 -25.35
C LEU A 13 -2.99 -35.46 -26.69
N GLU A 14 -2.55 -34.92 -27.83
CA GLU A 14 -2.83 -35.47 -29.15
C GLU A 14 -2.14 -36.81 -29.39
N GLN A 15 -0.91 -36.98 -28.88
CA GLN A 15 -0.18 -38.24 -28.94
C GLN A 15 -0.87 -39.35 -28.14
N GLN A 16 -1.36 -39.03 -26.94
CA GLN A 16 -1.97 -40.01 -26.05
C GLN A 16 -3.46 -40.28 -26.34
N PHE A 17 -4.18 -39.27 -26.82
CA PHE A 17 -5.63 -39.35 -27.11
C PHE A 17 -5.93 -39.00 -28.58
N PRO A 18 -5.43 -39.79 -29.54
CA PRO A 18 -5.63 -39.51 -30.96
C PRO A 18 -7.10 -39.61 -31.36
N LYS A 19 -7.44 -38.94 -32.45
CA LYS A 19 -8.79 -39.00 -33.04
C LYS A 19 -9.08 -40.44 -33.47
N LYS A 20 -10.24 -40.99 -33.06
CA LYS A 20 -10.70 -42.29 -33.56
C LYS A 20 -10.80 -42.25 -35.09
N THR A 21 -9.90 -42.91 -35.79
CA THR A 21 -10.06 -43.23 -37.21
C THR A 21 -11.15 -44.28 -37.30
N SER A 22 -12.33 -43.86 -37.80
CA SER A 22 -13.38 -44.80 -38.15
C SER A 22 -12.88 -45.70 -39.28
N THR A 23 -12.76 -46.99 -39.02
CA THR A 23 -12.53 -48.05 -40.04
C THR A 23 -13.77 -48.32 -40.91
N ALA A 24 -14.68 -47.36 -41.06
CA ALA A 24 -15.81 -47.44 -41.97
C ALA A 24 -15.73 -46.34 -43.03
N VAL A 25 -15.56 -46.79 -44.27
CA VAL A 25 -15.54 -45.99 -45.50
C VAL A 25 -16.76 -45.07 -45.57
N ARG A 26 -16.57 -43.76 -45.36
CA ARG A 26 -17.32 -42.66 -46.01
C ARG A 26 -16.61 -41.33 -45.76
N PRO A 27 -16.26 -40.55 -46.80
CA PRO A 27 -15.59 -39.27 -46.63
C PRO A 27 -16.64 -38.22 -46.22
N ARG A 28 -16.85 -38.04 -44.92
CA ARG A 28 -17.45 -36.79 -44.41
C ARG A 28 -16.31 -35.85 -44.06
N LYS A 29 -16.28 -34.66 -44.68
CA LYS A 29 -15.44 -33.53 -44.25
C LYS A 29 -15.70 -33.29 -42.77
N SER A 30 -14.81 -33.77 -41.90
CA SER A 30 -14.99 -33.63 -40.46
C SER A 30 -14.24 -32.39 -39.98
N THR A 31 -14.96 -31.29 -39.81
CA THR A 31 -14.56 -30.10 -39.04
C THR A 31 -14.57 -30.35 -37.52
N SER A 32 -14.52 -31.61 -37.07
CA SER A 32 -14.59 -31.97 -35.65
C SER A 32 -13.21 -31.88 -34.99
N GLN A 33 -13.07 -30.96 -34.03
CA GLN A 33 -11.93 -30.84 -33.13
C GLN A 33 -11.59 -32.18 -32.47
N THR A 34 -10.30 -32.47 -32.31
CA THR A 34 -9.82 -33.65 -31.57
C THR A 34 -10.21 -33.57 -30.09
N PRO A 35 -10.28 -34.69 -29.35
CA PRO A 35 -10.49 -34.66 -27.90
C PRO A 35 -9.48 -33.77 -27.16
N ALA A 36 -8.22 -33.76 -27.61
CA ALA A 36 -7.17 -32.89 -27.09
C ALA A 36 -7.47 -31.40 -27.35
N GLN A 37 -7.88 -31.03 -28.57
CA GLN A 37 -8.27 -29.65 -28.92
C GLN A 37 -9.48 -29.15 -28.13
N LYS A 38 -10.35 -30.04 -27.65
CA LYS A 38 -11.47 -29.69 -26.77
C LYS A 38 -11.08 -29.57 -25.30
N ALA A 39 -9.97 -30.20 -24.89
CA ALA A 39 -9.52 -30.22 -23.51
C ALA A 39 -8.75 -28.94 -23.15
N ILE A 40 -7.94 -28.40 -24.06
CA ILE A 40 -7.15 -27.17 -23.81
C ILE A 40 -8.02 -26.00 -23.33
N PRO A 41 -9.12 -25.61 -24.00
CA PRO A 41 -9.95 -24.49 -23.53
C PRO A 41 -10.57 -24.74 -22.15
N LYS A 42 -10.88 -26.00 -21.81
CA LYS A 42 -11.40 -26.37 -20.48
C LYS A 42 -10.34 -26.24 -19.41
N ILE A 43 -9.10 -26.64 -19.70
CA ILE A 43 -7.97 -26.50 -18.79
C ILE A 43 -7.68 -25.01 -18.56
N GLU A 44 -7.66 -24.20 -19.62
CA GLU A 44 -7.49 -22.74 -19.53
C GLU A 44 -8.60 -22.11 -18.68
N GLN A 45 -9.86 -22.46 -18.95
CA GLN A 45 -11.00 -21.96 -18.17
C GLN A 45 -10.94 -22.40 -16.69
N ALA A 46 -10.57 -23.65 -16.43
CA ALA A 46 -10.41 -24.16 -15.07
C ALA A 46 -9.30 -23.41 -14.32
N LEU A 47 -8.14 -23.20 -14.94
CA LEU A 47 -7.06 -22.39 -14.36
C LEU A 47 -7.51 -20.94 -14.15
N GLN A 48 -8.18 -20.35 -15.13
CA GLN A 48 -8.65 -18.97 -15.06
C GLN A 48 -9.59 -18.79 -13.87
N LYS A 49 -10.53 -19.71 -13.67
CA LYS A 49 -11.45 -19.70 -12.54
C LYS A 49 -10.73 -19.82 -11.21
N GLN A 50 -9.74 -20.69 -11.09
CA GLN A 50 -8.93 -20.83 -9.86
C GLN A 50 -8.12 -19.56 -9.59
N LEU A 51 -7.46 -19.01 -10.61
CA LEU A 51 -6.67 -17.78 -10.51
C LEU A 51 -7.56 -16.61 -10.09
N LEU A 52 -8.68 -16.37 -10.78
CA LEU A 52 -9.61 -15.29 -10.42
C LEU A 52 -10.14 -15.45 -9.00
N LYS A 53 -10.48 -16.68 -8.60
CA LYS A 53 -11.08 -16.97 -7.29
C LYS A 53 -10.11 -16.79 -6.12
N TYR A 54 -8.84 -17.11 -6.31
CA TYR A 54 -7.89 -17.26 -5.20
C TYR A 54 -6.65 -16.38 -5.30
N PHE A 55 -6.51 -15.57 -6.35
CA PHE A 55 -5.37 -14.65 -6.49
C PHE A 55 -5.31 -13.62 -5.37
N CYS A 56 -6.46 -13.15 -4.87
CA CYS A 56 -6.53 -12.20 -3.75
C CYS A 56 -6.16 -12.81 -2.38
N LEU A 57 -6.05 -14.14 -2.29
CA LEU A 57 -5.59 -14.83 -1.08
C LEU A 57 -4.07 -15.02 -1.07
N ARG A 58 -3.36 -14.45 -2.05
CA ARG A 58 -1.91 -14.45 -2.07
C ARG A 58 -1.39 -13.54 -0.97
N ASP A 59 -0.60 -14.11 -0.08
CA ASP A 59 0.10 -13.37 0.97
C ASP A 59 1.48 -12.88 0.50
N ALA A 60 2.20 -12.16 1.37
CA ALA A 60 3.53 -11.65 1.06
C ALA A 60 4.53 -12.75 0.64
N GLN A 61 4.39 -13.96 1.21
CA GLN A 61 5.21 -15.13 0.87
C GLN A 61 4.86 -15.65 -0.53
N ASP A 62 3.58 -15.64 -0.91
CA ASP A 62 3.12 -16.05 -2.25
C ASP A 62 3.68 -15.16 -3.36
N PHE A 63 3.78 -13.85 -3.11
CA PHE A 63 4.41 -12.95 -4.06
C PHE A 63 5.94 -13.01 -4.06
N LYS A 64 6.56 -13.52 -2.99
CA LYS A 64 8.02 -13.69 -2.92
C LYS A 64 8.47 -14.93 -3.70
N LEU A 65 7.72 -16.02 -3.56
CA LEU A 65 8.03 -17.31 -4.18
C LEU A 65 7.45 -17.45 -5.60
N ASP A 66 6.68 -16.45 -6.04
CA ASP A 66 5.85 -16.48 -7.25
C ASP A 66 4.93 -17.70 -7.28
N THR A 67 4.16 -17.86 -6.21
CA THR A 67 3.19 -18.94 -6.03
C THR A 67 1.77 -18.41 -6.02
N TYR A 68 0.84 -19.28 -6.41
CA TYR A 68 -0.59 -19.01 -6.52
C TYR A 68 -1.35 -19.95 -5.60
N ARG A 69 -2.48 -19.48 -5.06
CA ARG A 69 -3.39 -20.29 -4.26
C ARG A 69 -4.41 -20.95 -5.19
N MET A 70 -4.69 -22.24 -5.00
CA MET A 70 -5.77 -22.92 -5.74
C MET A 70 -6.32 -24.14 -5.00
N SER A 71 -7.57 -24.50 -5.28
CA SER A 71 -8.16 -25.77 -4.87
C SER A 71 -7.86 -26.83 -5.93
N LEU A 72 -7.01 -27.80 -5.59
CA LEU A 72 -6.66 -28.88 -6.52
C LEU A 72 -7.85 -29.79 -6.84
N GLU A 73 -8.78 -29.96 -5.88
CA GLU A 73 -9.99 -30.75 -6.08
C GLU A 73 -10.96 -30.06 -7.03
N GLN A 74 -11.21 -28.76 -6.83
CA GLN A 74 -12.07 -28.00 -7.74
C GLN A 74 -11.45 -27.87 -9.13
N PHE A 75 -10.13 -27.69 -9.21
CA PHE A 75 -9.40 -27.68 -10.48
C PHE A 75 -9.56 -29.01 -11.24
N LYS A 76 -9.48 -30.15 -10.54
CA LYS A 76 -9.72 -31.48 -11.12
C LYS A 76 -11.13 -31.59 -11.69
N LEU A 77 -12.14 -31.18 -10.92
CA LEU A 77 -13.54 -31.23 -11.35
C LEU A 77 -13.78 -30.34 -12.58
N ASP A 78 -13.24 -29.12 -12.57
CA ASP A 78 -13.41 -28.15 -13.66
C ASP A 78 -12.69 -28.60 -14.95
N CYS A 79 -11.56 -29.31 -14.86
CA CYS A 79 -10.87 -29.90 -16.02
C CYS A 79 -11.64 -31.07 -16.66
N GLY A 80 -12.43 -31.80 -15.86
CA GLY A 80 -13.20 -32.96 -16.31
C GLY A 80 -12.34 -34.20 -16.64
N GLN A 81 -12.91 -35.09 -17.47
CA GLN A 81 -12.32 -36.37 -17.87
C GLN A 81 -12.01 -36.43 -19.37
N ILE A 82 -10.99 -37.19 -19.75
CA ILE A 82 -10.51 -37.38 -21.12
C ILE A 82 -10.30 -38.85 -21.47
N GLY A 83 -10.36 -39.15 -22.77
CA GLY A 83 -10.08 -40.46 -23.31
C GLY A 83 -11.20 -41.50 -23.14
N PRO A 84 -11.03 -42.69 -23.72
CA PRO A 84 -12.04 -43.77 -23.66
C PRO A 84 -12.22 -44.33 -22.24
N ASN A 85 -11.18 -44.26 -21.41
CA ASN A 85 -11.19 -44.75 -20.03
C ASN A 85 -11.67 -43.70 -19.02
N LYS A 86 -12.10 -42.52 -19.50
CA LYS A 86 -12.57 -41.40 -18.65
C LYS A 86 -11.59 -41.04 -17.53
N GLU A 87 -10.31 -40.96 -17.87
CA GLU A 87 -9.28 -40.55 -16.92
C GLU A 87 -9.42 -39.06 -16.59
N TRP A 88 -9.24 -38.68 -15.33
CA TRP A 88 -9.27 -37.27 -14.93
C TRP A 88 -8.14 -36.50 -15.59
N THR A 89 -8.47 -35.49 -16.38
CA THR A 89 -7.50 -34.72 -17.16
C THR A 89 -6.43 -34.08 -16.27
N ALA A 90 -6.80 -33.60 -15.08
CA ALA A 90 -5.85 -33.03 -14.13
C ALA A 90 -4.83 -34.05 -13.57
N TYR A 91 -5.22 -35.32 -13.36
CA TYR A 91 -4.29 -36.36 -12.90
C TYR A 91 -3.35 -36.79 -14.01
N TRP A 92 -3.89 -36.98 -15.23
CA TRP A 92 -3.06 -37.27 -16.39
C TRP A 92 -2.01 -36.18 -16.62
N LEU A 93 -2.42 -34.91 -16.55
CA LEU A 93 -1.51 -33.77 -16.65
C LEU A 93 -0.45 -33.79 -15.54
N ARG A 94 -0.82 -34.02 -14.28
CA ARG A 94 0.14 -34.10 -13.18
C ARG A 94 1.24 -35.14 -13.45
N ASP A 95 0.86 -36.30 -13.97
CA ASP A 95 1.77 -37.44 -14.10
C ASP A 95 2.59 -37.40 -15.41
N ASN A 96 2.10 -36.72 -16.45
CA ASN A 96 2.72 -36.74 -17.79
C ASN A 96 3.17 -35.36 -18.30
N CYS A 97 2.45 -34.29 -17.97
CA CYS A 97 2.71 -32.95 -18.49
C CYS A 97 2.27 -31.87 -17.48
N ALA A 98 2.92 -31.86 -16.31
CA ALA A 98 2.49 -31.03 -15.21
C ALA A 98 2.49 -29.55 -15.62
N LEU A 99 1.42 -28.83 -15.25
CA LEU A 99 1.25 -27.40 -15.52
C LEU A 99 1.85 -26.52 -14.41
N PHE A 100 1.94 -27.08 -13.20
CA PHE A 100 2.46 -26.41 -12.02
C PHE A 100 3.04 -27.43 -11.04
N ALA A 101 3.94 -26.97 -10.17
CA ALA A 101 4.42 -27.72 -9.02
C ALA A 101 3.61 -27.34 -7.78
N VAL A 102 3.27 -28.32 -6.93
CA VAL A 102 2.67 -28.06 -5.62
C VAL A 102 3.80 -27.77 -4.65
N VAL A 103 3.88 -26.52 -4.17
CA VAL A 103 4.88 -26.06 -3.20
C VAL A 103 4.42 -26.41 -1.78
N GLU A 104 3.12 -26.28 -1.52
CA GLU A 104 2.50 -26.65 -0.26
C GLU A 104 1.12 -27.25 -0.54
N ALA A 105 0.87 -28.44 0.00
CA ALA A 105 -0.39 -29.14 -0.21
C ALA A 105 -1.45 -28.58 0.75
N GLY A 106 -2.56 -28.10 0.19
CA GLY A 106 -3.76 -27.76 0.93
C GLY A 106 -4.52 -29.01 1.39
N SER A 107 -5.60 -28.80 2.14
CA SER A 107 -6.44 -29.87 2.66
C SER A 107 -7.92 -29.59 2.40
N ASN A 108 -8.57 -30.54 1.74
CA ASN A 108 -10.00 -30.48 1.47
C ASN A 108 -10.86 -30.65 2.74
N LEU A 109 -10.29 -31.24 3.81
CA LEU A 109 -10.98 -31.43 5.09
C LEU A 109 -11.03 -30.13 5.90
N THR A 110 -10.01 -29.28 5.78
CA THR A 110 -9.91 -28.01 6.50
C THR A 110 -10.24 -26.80 5.62
N GLY A 111 -10.47 -27.00 4.32
CA GLY A 111 -10.68 -25.93 3.35
C GLY A 111 -9.42 -25.15 2.96
N GLN A 112 -8.23 -25.59 3.42
CA GLN A 112 -6.96 -24.94 3.08
C GLN A 112 -6.60 -25.12 1.61
N LEU A 113 -6.26 -24.02 0.94
CA LEU A 113 -5.86 -24.01 -0.46
C LEU A 113 -4.39 -24.42 -0.63
N SER A 114 -4.12 -25.14 -1.71
CA SER A 114 -2.76 -25.49 -2.09
C SER A 114 -2.02 -24.28 -2.63
N ARG A 115 -0.72 -24.21 -2.35
CA ARG A 115 0.20 -23.25 -2.94
C ARG A 115 0.91 -23.90 -4.12
N VAL A 116 0.76 -23.31 -5.31
CA VAL A 116 1.30 -23.87 -6.56
C VAL A 116 2.20 -22.87 -7.28
N LYS A 117 3.16 -23.38 -8.03
CA LYS A 117 4.04 -22.59 -8.90
C LYS A 117 3.88 -23.04 -10.35
N PHE A 118 3.40 -22.15 -11.21
CA PHE A 118 3.29 -22.46 -12.64
C PHE A 118 4.67 -22.62 -13.26
N ASN A 119 4.77 -23.54 -14.23
CA ASN A 119 5.99 -23.72 -15.01
C ASN A 119 5.83 -23.12 -16.41
N ALA A 120 6.85 -23.26 -17.26
CA ALA A 120 6.89 -22.69 -18.61
C ALA A 120 5.75 -23.15 -19.55
N ARG A 121 4.93 -24.13 -19.14
CA ARG A 121 3.78 -24.62 -19.91
C ARG A 121 2.51 -23.79 -19.71
N VAL A 122 2.52 -22.85 -18.77
CA VAL A 122 1.42 -21.92 -18.52
C VAL A 122 1.97 -20.50 -18.54
N SER A 123 1.46 -19.68 -19.45
CA SER A 123 1.67 -18.23 -19.44
C SER A 123 0.43 -17.55 -18.88
N ILE A 124 0.58 -16.60 -17.96
CA ILE A 124 -0.55 -15.85 -17.40
C ILE A 124 -0.46 -14.41 -17.91
N GLU A 125 -1.38 -14.04 -18.80
CA GLU A 125 -1.55 -12.64 -19.17
C GLU A 125 -2.47 -11.95 -18.17
N GLN A 126 -1.95 -10.94 -17.47
CA GLN A 126 -2.80 -10.02 -16.74
C GLN A 126 -3.45 -9.08 -17.74
N THR A 127 -4.70 -9.37 -18.11
CA THR A 127 -5.54 -8.40 -18.80
C THR A 127 -5.79 -7.26 -17.83
N THR A 128 -5.01 -6.19 -17.91
CA THR A 128 -5.48 -4.89 -17.45
C THR A 128 -6.75 -4.62 -18.23
N VAL A 129 -7.87 -4.44 -17.53
CA VAL A 129 -9.00 -3.76 -18.13
C VAL A 129 -8.46 -2.37 -18.46
N ARG A 130 -8.02 -2.18 -19.71
CA ARG A 130 -7.97 -0.85 -20.27
C ARG A 130 -9.45 -0.44 -20.28
N PRO A 131 -9.86 0.61 -19.54
CA PRO A 131 -11.13 1.24 -19.90
C PRO A 131 -11.05 1.49 -21.40
N LYS A 132 -12.06 1.04 -22.15
CA LYS A 132 -12.12 1.31 -23.58
C LYS A 132 -11.87 2.79 -23.73
N THR A 133 -10.77 3.16 -24.41
CA THR A 133 -10.57 4.53 -24.87
C THR A 133 -11.84 4.89 -25.61
N ILE A 134 -12.63 5.79 -25.04
CA ILE A 134 -13.74 6.42 -25.73
C ILE A 134 -13.08 7.00 -26.98
N LYS A 135 -13.48 6.51 -28.16
CA LYS A 135 -12.99 7.09 -29.40
C LYS A 135 -13.49 8.53 -29.43
N GLU A 136 -12.62 9.44 -29.85
CA GLU A 136 -12.82 10.90 -29.84
C GLU A 136 -14.07 11.39 -30.60
N ASP A 137 -14.83 10.51 -31.25
CA ASP A 137 -15.98 10.85 -32.09
C ASP A 137 -17.31 10.99 -31.33
N ASP A 138 -17.42 10.59 -30.06
CA ASP A 138 -18.70 10.64 -29.30
C ASP A 138 -18.83 11.87 -28.37
N MET A 139 -17.87 12.80 -28.38
CA MET A 139 -17.78 13.87 -27.37
C MET A 139 -18.62 15.13 -27.66
N ASN A 140 -19.44 15.16 -28.72
CA ASN A 140 -20.12 16.38 -29.17
C ASN A 140 -21.66 16.39 -29.07
N ASN A 141 -22.29 15.51 -28.28
CA ASN A 141 -23.76 15.54 -28.12
C ASN A 141 -24.25 15.31 -26.68
N LEU A 142 -23.83 16.14 -25.74
CA LEU A 142 -24.51 16.24 -24.44
C LEU A 142 -24.83 17.71 -24.14
N SER A 143 -26.10 17.98 -23.89
CA SER A 143 -26.62 19.34 -23.65
C SER A 143 -26.30 19.82 -22.23
N ASP A 144 -26.16 21.14 -22.05
CA ASP A 144 -25.85 21.79 -20.77
C ASP A 144 -26.82 21.45 -19.62
N THR A 145 -28.04 21.01 -19.95
CA THR A 145 -29.04 20.50 -19.00
C THR A 145 -28.67 19.14 -18.36
N GLN A 146 -27.81 18.34 -18.99
CA GLN A 146 -27.29 17.07 -18.45
C GLN A 146 -26.10 17.28 -17.51
N ILE A 147 -25.36 18.38 -17.70
CA ILE A 147 -24.24 18.78 -16.84
C ILE A 147 -24.75 19.28 -15.48
N ALA A 148 -25.92 19.93 -15.45
CA ALA A 148 -26.56 20.38 -14.20
C ALA A 148 -27.12 19.22 -13.35
N ALA A 149 -27.50 18.08 -13.96
CA ALA A 149 -27.98 16.89 -13.24
C ALA A 149 -26.84 16.05 -12.61
N LEU A 150 -25.61 16.18 -13.11
CA LEU A 150 -24.41 15.53 -12.56
C LEU A 150 -23.90 16.17 -11.25
N ALA A 151 -24.41 17.36 -10.89
CA ALA A 151 -23.98 18.09 -9.69
C ALA A 151 -24.84 17.80 -8.44
N SER A 152 -25.98 17.10 -8.56
CA SER A 152 -26.81 16.69 -7.42
C SER A 152 -26.52 15.23 -7.06
N GLY A 153 -25.55 15.03 -6.17
CA GLY A 153 -25.02 13.73 -5.76
C GLY A 153 -26.07 12.62 -5.60
N CYS A 154 -26.07 11.72 -6.56
CA CYS A 154 -26.56 10.34 -6.56
C CYS A 154 -26.16 9.73 -7.92
N ASP A 155 -25.97 8.41 -7.97
CA ASP A 155 -25.66 7.59 -9.16
C ASP A 155 -24.21 7.55 -9.65
N ALA A 156 -23.35 6.92 -8.84
CA ALA A 156 -22.34 6.02 -9.39
C ALA A 156 -23.00 4.73 -9.92
N ARG A 157 -23.82 4.83 -10.98
CA ARG A 157 -24.01 3.72 -11.93
C ARG A 157 -22.88 3.78 -12.96
N ALA A 158 -21.66 3.55 -12.48
CA ALA A 158 -20.50 3.37 -13.33
C ALA A 158 -20.50 1.93 -13.86
N GLU A 159 -21.14 1.73 -15.02
CA GLU A 159 -21.32 0.44 -15.74
C GLU A 159 -22.21 -0.59 -15.00
N GLU A 160 -23.06 -1.30 -15.74
CA GLU A 160 -23.79 -2.45 -15.17
C GLU A 160 -22.80 -3.53 -14.70
N PRO A 161 -23.08 -4.25 -13.60
CA PRO A 161 -22.22 -5.33 -13.13
C PRO A 161 -22.01 -6.38 -14.22
N THR A 162 -20.77 -6.77 -14.45
CA THR A 162 -20.47 -7.88 -15.37
C THR A 162 -20.71 -9.22 -14.68
N ASP A 163 -20.86 -10.30 -15.46
CA ASP A 163 -20.95 -11.67 -14.91
C ASP A 163 -19.75 -11.99 -14.00
N ASN A 164 -18.56 -11.48 -14.33
CA ASN A 164 -17.36 -11.65 -13.52
C ASN A 164 -17.44 -10.91 -12.18
N ASP A 165 -18.02 -9.72 -12.15
CA ASP A 165 -18.21 -8.95 -10.90
C ASP A 165 -19.17 -9.70 -9.96
N ILE A 166 -20.25 -10.27 -10.52
CA ILE A 166 -21.21 -11.10 -9.80
C ILE A 166 -20.54 -12.37 -9.27
N GLU A 167 -19.69 -13.02 -10.05
CA GLU A 167 -18.94 -14.21 -9.59
C GLU A 167 -17.99 -13.89 -8.44
N ILE A 168 -17.24 -12.78 -8.52
CA ILE A 168 -16.37 -12.31 -7.44
C ILE A 168 -17.19 -12.15 -6.15
N VAL A 169 -18.32 -11.44 -6.23
CA VAL A 169 -19.17 -11.19 -5.07
C VAL A 169 -19.76 -12.48 -4.49
N LYS A 170 -20.22 -13.41 -5.34
CA LYS A 170 -20.70 -14.73 -4.90
C LYS A 170 -19.65 -15.53 -4.16
N VAL A 171 -18.37 -15.36 -4.49
CA VAL A 171 -17.28 -16.05 -3.82
C VAL A 171 -16.98 -15.44 -2.46
N PHE A 172 -16.79 -14.12 -2.40
CA PHE A 172 -16.30 -13.46 -1.18
C PHE A 172 -17.40 -13.13 -0.17
N TYR A 173 -18.64 -12.94 -0.63
CA TYR A 173 -19.75 -12.43 0.18
C TYR A 173 -20.99 -13.36 0.12
N SER A 174 -20.76 -14.67 -0.02
CA SER A 174 -21.83 -15.67 -0.08
C SER A 174 -22.77 -15.64 1.13
N ASP A 175 -22.23 -15.34 2.31
CA ASP A 175 -22.96 -15.16 3.56
C ASP A 175 -23.87 -13.92 3.51
N LEU A 176 -23.36 -12.79 3.00
CA LEU A 176 -24.12 -11.56 2.84
C LEU A 176 -25.25 -11.70 1.81
N ILE A 177 -25.01 -12.44 0.73
CA ILE A 177 -26.04 -12.77 -0.27
C ILE A 177 -27.14 -13.64 0.35
N ALA A 178 -26.75 -14.72 1.04
CA ALA A 178 -27.70 -15.61 1.70
C ALA A 178 -28.52 -14.86 2.78
N ALA A 179 -27.90 -13.92 3.49
CA ALA A 179 -28.58 -13.06 4.45
C ALA A 179 -29.60 -12.13 3.79
N ALA A 180 -29.25 -11.52 2.65
CA ALA A 180 -30.18 -10.68 1.88
C ALA A 180 -31.38 -11.48 1.36
N GLU A 181 -31.17 -12.72 0.90
CA GLU A 181 -32.25 -13.60 0.41
C GLU A 181 -33.18 -14.09 1.53
N SER A 182 -32.64 -14.34 2.72
CA SER A 182 -33.39 -14.81 3.89
C SER A 182 -34.00 -13.68 4.74
N GLY A 183 -33.60 -12.43 4.51
CA GLY A 183 -33.99 -11.27 5.32
C GLY A 183 -33.29 -11.18 6.68
N ASP A 184 -32.20 -11.92 6.89
CA ASP A 184 -31.45 -11.93 8.15
C ASP A 184 -30.54 -10.69 8.28
N THR A 185 -30.95 -9.74 9.11
CA THR A 185 -30.18 -8.52 9.36
C THR A 185 -28.96 -8.73 10.27
N SER A 186 -28.84 -9.88 10.94
CA SER A 186 -27.73 -10.15 11.89
C SER A 186 -26.38 -10.32 11.19
N ILE A 187 -26.37 -10.83 9.96
CA ILE A 187 -25.16 -10.96 9.14
C ILE A 187 -24.75 -9.59 8.61
N ALA A 188 -25.69 -8.80 8.07
CA ALA A 188 -25.39 -7.45 7.60
C ALA A 188 -24.83 -6.55 8.72
N ALA A 189 -25.29 -6.73 9.95
CA ALA A 189 -24.77 -6.06 11.12
C ALA A 189 -23.30 -6.42 11.47
N GLN A 190 -22.69 -7.41 10.83
CA GLN A 190 -21.27 -7.72 11.00
C GLN A 190 -20.37 -6.94 10.04
N TYR A 191 -20.95 -6.23 9.08
CA TYR A 191 -20.24 -5.47 8.05
C TYR A 191 -20.34 -3.97 8.31
N ASP A 192 -19.25 -3.26 8.02
CA ASP A 192 -19.27 -1.82 7.79
C ASP A 192 -19.26 -1.58 6.27
N PHE A 193 -20.03 -0.59 5.80
CA PHE A 193 -20.17 -0.31 4.37
C PHE A 193 -19.47 1.00 4.00
N LEU A 194 -18.40 0.90 3.21
CA LEU A 194 -17.59 2.04 2.80
C LEU A 194 -18.10 2.64 1.48
N GLU A 195 -18.23 3.97 1.46
CA GLU A 195 -18.47 4.73 0.23
C GLU A 195 -17.18 4.98 -0.55
N VAL A 196 -17.13 4.49 -1.77
CA VAL A 196 -15.95 4.53 -2.65
C VAL A 196 -16.11 5.62 -3.71
N ASP A 197 -15.09 6.47 -3.86
CA ASP A 197 -14.99 7.40 -4.99
C ASP A 197 -14.54 6.63 -6.24
N VAL A 198 -15.51 6.04 -6.94
CA VAL A 198 -15.29 5.19 -8.11
C VAL A 198 -14.47 5.90 -9.19
N SER A 199 -14.75 7.18 -9.45
CA SER A 199 -14.05 7.96 -10.48
C SER A 199 -12.57 8.13 -10.12
N SER A 200 -12.29 8.40 -8.84
CA SER A 200 -10.93 8.49 -8.32
C SER A 200 -10.19 7.15 -8.39
N VAL A 201 -10.84 6.03 -8.05
CA VAL A 201 -10.22 4.69 -8.17
C VAL A 201 -9.90 4.34 -9.63
N LEU A 202 -10.77 4.69 -10.58
CA LEU A 202 -10.50 4.50 -12.02
C LEU A 202 -9.29 5.33 -12.48
N ALA A 203 -9.22 6.61 -12.09
CA ALA A 203 -8.08 7.47 -12.38
C ALA A 203 -6.78 6.95 -11.75
N PHE A 204 -6.86 6.40 -10.54
CA PHE A 204 -5.72 5.73 -9.89
C PHE A 204 -5.22 4.54 -10.70
N ILE A 205 -6.10 3.67 -11.21
CA ILE A 205 -5.71 2.51 -12.02
C ILE A 205 -4.99 2.96 -13.29
N GLU A 206 -5.47 4.01 -13.95
CA GLU A 206 -4.81 4.59 -15.12
C GLU A 206 -3.41 5.07 -14.75
N TRP A 207 -3.30 5.94 -13.74
CA TRP A 207 -2.02 6.47 -13.25
C TRP A 207 -1.04 5.36 -12.84
N ALA A 208 -1.49 4.35 -12.10
CA ALA A 208 -0.65 3.25 -11.63
C ALA A 208 -0.02 2.47 -12.79
N ASN A 209 -0.76 2.33 -13.90
CA ASN A 209 -0.32 1.59 -15.08
C ASN A 209 0.50 2.46 -16.05
N SER A 210 0.22 3.75 -16.16
CA SER A 210 0.85 4.65 -17.15
C SER A 210 2.01 5.47 -16.59
N SER A 211 1.95 5.87 -15.32
CA SER A 211 2.73 7.01 -14.82
C SER A 211 3.44 6.79 -13.48
N ALA A 212 3.10 5.74 -12.72
CA ALA A 212 3.79 5.39 -11.48
C ALA A 212 5.20 4.82 -11.75
N CYS A 213 6.16 5.66 -12.15
CA CYS A 213 7.49 5.22 -12.61
C CYS A 213 8.38 4.66 -11.49
N LYS A 214 8.17 5.07 -10.22
CA LYS A 214 8.94 4.60 -9.06
C LYS A 214 8.45 3.27 -8.48
N TRP A 215 7.24 2.84 -8.83
CA TRP A 215 6.69 1.58 -8.34
C TRP A 215 7.28 0.38 -9.08
N SER A 216 7.71 -0.63 -8.33
CA SER A 216 8.02 -1.94 -8.91
C SER A 216 6.78 -2.54 -9.57
N GLN A 217 6.97 -3.37 -10.60
CA GLN A 217 5.85 -4.03 -11.28
C GLN A 217 4.96 -4.80 -10.29
N LYS A 218 5.57 -5.49 -9.33
CA LYS A 218 4.87 -6.17 -8.24
C LYS A 218 3.96 -5.23 -7.44
N LYS A 219 4.44 -4.03 -7.07
CA LYS A 219 3.64 -3.05 -6.32
C LYS A 219 2.49 -2.50 -7.17
N LYS A 220 2.69 -2.31 -8.48
CA LYS A 220 1.62 -1.93 -9.42
C LYS A 220 0.55 -3.01 -9.50
N ASP A 221 0.95 -4.25 -9.73
CA ASP A 221 0.01 -5.38 -9.90
C ASP A 221 -0.86 -5.57 -8.66
N ILE A 222 -0.27 -5.51 -7.45
CA ILE A 222 -1.01 -5.63 -6.18
C ILE A 222 -2.04 -4.50 -6.04
N ASN A 223 -1.63 -3.25 -6.21
CA ASN A 223 -2.52 -2.12 -6.01
C ASN A 223 -3.62 -2.04 -7.09
N THR A 224 -3.27 -2.26 -8.35
CA THR A 224 -4.23 -2.35 -9.45
C THR A 224 -5.21 -3.50 -9.22
N HIS A 225 -4.74 -4.64 -8.70
CA HIS A 225 -5.62 -5.75 -8.37
C HIS A 225 -6.60 -5.42 -7.25
N HIS A 226 -6.13 -4.85 -6.13
CA HIS A 226 -7.00 -4.41 -5.03
C HIS A 226 -8.05 -3.40 -5.51
N ALA A 227 -7.64 -2.42 -6.33
CA ALA A 227 -8.54 -1.44 -6.92
C ALA A 227 -9.65 -2.08 -7.76
N ASN A 228 -9.29 -3.05 -8.61
CA ASN A 228 -10.27 -3.76 -9.45
C ASN A 228 -11.27 -4.58 -8.63
N ILE A 229 -10.84 -5.23 -7.54
CA ILE A 229 -11.77 -5.94 -6.65
C ILE A 229 -12.74 -4.97 -5.99
N ILE A 230 -12.24 -3.86 -5.45
CA ILE A 230 -13.08 -2.84 -4.82
C ILE A 230 -14.14 -2.34 -5.81
N LEU A 231 -13.75 -2.06 -7.06
CA LEU A 231 -14.68 -1.64 -8.11
C LEU A 231 -15.72 -2.71 -8.44
N ALA A 232 -15.31 -3.97 -8.61
CA ALA A 232 -16.22 -5.08 -8.91
C ALA A 232 -17.29 -5.25 -7.82
N VAL A 233 -16.88 -5.19 -6.55
CA VAL A 233 -17.77 -5.32 -5.40
C VAL A 233 -18.73 -4.12 -5.29
N VAL A 234 -18.22 -2.90 -5.47
CA VAL A 234 -19.02 -1.66 -5.42
C VAL A 234 -20.05 -1.62 -6.54
N ARG A 235 -19.75 -2.14 -7.74
CA ARG A 235 -20.73 -2.22 -8.84
C ARG A 235 -21.95 -3.06 -8.47
N VAL A 236 -21.75 -4.15 -7.72
CA VAL A 236 -22.84 -5.06 -7.32
C VAL A 236 -23.61 -4.54 -6.11
N PHE A 237 -22.91 -4.08 -5.06
CA PHE A 237 -23.53 -3.70 -3.78
C PHE A 237 -23.78 -2.19 -3.62
N GLY A 238 -23.27 -1.34 -4.52
CA GLY A 238 -23.29 0.12 -4.42
C GLY A 238 -22.32 0.72 -3.39
N LYS A 239 -21.97 -0.03 -2.34
CA LYS A 239 -20.93 0.28 -1.34
C LYS A 239 -19.96 -0.89 -1.21
N TYR A 240 -18.81 -0.67 -0.60
CA TYR A 240 -17.83 -1.72 -0.34
C TYR A 240 -18.04 -2.33 1.07
N PRO A 241 -18.61 -3.55 1.20
CA PRO A 241 -18.79 -4.23 2.48
C PRO A 241 -17.44 -4.75 3.02
N MET A 242 -17.15 -4.38 4.27
CA MET A 242 -15.97 -4.83 5.02
C MET A 242 -16.42 -5.58 6.27
N LYS A 243 -16.14 -6.88 6.32
CA LYS A 243 -16.55 -7.74 7.45
C LYS A 243 -15.67 -7.48 8.65
N ARG A 244 -16.27 -7.17 9.79
CA ARG A 244 -15.52 -6.89 11.03
C ARG A 244 -14.95 -8.17 11.62
N LEU A 245 -13.67 -8.12 11.96
CA LEU A 245 -12.94 -9.11 12.74
C LEU A 245 -12.53 -8.45 14.05
N LYS A 246 -13.22 -8.80 15.14
CA LYS A 246 -12.87 -8.29 16.47
C LYS A 246 -11.57 -8.94 16.92
N SER A 247 -10.61 -8.11 17.32
CA SER A 247 -9.40 -8.58 17.99
C SER A 247 -9.63 -8.77 19.47
N ASP A 248 -8.94 -9.75 20.07
CA ASP A 248 -8.82 -9.89 21.54
C ASP A 248 -8.17 -8.66 22.19
N PHE A 249 -7.53 -7.80 21.39
CA PHE A 249 -6.85 -6.57 21.79
C PHE A 249 -7.74 -5.32 21.65
N GLY A 250 -9.04 -5.49 21.39
CA GLY A 250 -10.03 -4.40 21.32
C GLY A 250 -10.13 -3.68 19.97
N ARG A 251 -9.10 -3.75 19.13
CA ARG A 251 -9.11 -3.17 17.77
C ARG A 251 -10.08 -3.92 16.84
N ASN A 252 -10.81 -3.16 16.02
CA ASN A 252 -11.59 -3.71 14.92
C ASN A 252 -10.73 -3.80 13.66
N TYR A 253 -10.46 -5.02 13.22
CA TYR A 253 -9.88 -5.29 11.91
C TYR A 253 -10.97 -5.68 10.92
N TYR A 254 -10.60 -5.78 9.65
CA TYR A 254 -11.47 -6.28 8.60
C TYR A 254 -10.90 -7.53 7.94
N GLU A 255 -11.77 -8.47 7.59
CA GLU A 255 -11.40 -9.65 6.81
C GLU A 255 -11.16 -9.28 5.33
N GLY A 256 -10.19 -9.94 4.69
CA GLY A 256 -9.91 -9.76 3.27
C GLY A 256 -9.35 -8.38 2.93
N ILE A 257 -9.58 -7.91 1.69
CA ILE A 257 -9.14 -6.58 1.25
C ILE A 257 -10.01 -5.52 1.92
N SER A 258 -9.40 -4.55 2.58
CA SER A 258 -10.09 -3.49 3.32
C SER A 258 -9.34 -2.17 3.28
N ILE A 259 -10.00 -1.10 3.71
CA ILE A 259 -9.40 0.24 3.79
C ILE A 259 -8.13 0.29 4.68
N GLN A 260 -8.01 -0.65 5.62
CA GLN A 260 -6.88 -0.76 6.55
C GLN A 260 -5.64 -1.37 5.89
N ASN A 261 -5.79 -2.35 5.00
CA ASN A 261 -4.66 -3.11 4.45
C ASN A 261 -4.31 -2.79 2.98
N ILE A 262 -5.05 -1.89 2.33
CA ILE A 262 -4.63 -1.30 1.05
C ILE A 262 -3.58 -0.20 1.25
N SER A 263 -2.78 0.06 0.21
CA SER A 263 -1.75 1.11 0.28
C SER A 263 -2.35 2.49 0.57
N LYS A 264 -1.59 3.37 1.25
CA LYS A 264 -1.99 4.76 1.53
C LYS A 264 -2.41 5.50 0.24
N THR A 265 -1.74 5.24 -0.88
CA THR A 265 -2.08 5.84 -2.19
C THR A 265 -3.42 5.33 -2.72
N LEU A 266 -3.68 4.02 -2.68
CA LEU A 266 -4.98 3.47 -3.09
C LEU A 266 -6.09 3.89 -2.12
N ARG A 267 -5.80 4.00 -0.82
CA ARG A 267 -6.73 4.50 0.20
C ARG A 267 -7.20 5.93 -0.11
N ALA A 268 -6.28 6.83 -0.47
CA ALA A 268 -6.64 8.17 -0.93
C ALA A 268 -7.53 8.13 -2.18
N ALA A 269 -7.26 7.21 -3.12
CA ALA A 269 -8.11 7.05 -4.29
C ALA A 269 -9.53 6.56 -3.92
N VAL A 270 -9.64 5.57 -3.04
CA VAL A 270 -10.91 4.98 -2.57
C VAL A 270 -11.75 5.99 -1.80
N LEU A 271 -11.13 6.78 -0.93
CA LEU A 271 -11.82 7.79 -0.12
C LEU A 271 -12.06 9.09 -0.91
N GLY A 272 -11.26 9.37 -1.94
CA GLY A 272 -11.33 10.66 -2.64
C GLY A 272 -10.93 11.81 -1.71
N ASN A 273 -11.55 12.98 -1.90
CA ASN A 273 -11.32 14.14 -1.04
C ASN A 273 -11.84 13.87 0.36
N ALA A 274 -10.94 13.81 1.34
CA ALA A 274 -11.25 13.50 2.72
C ALA A 274 -10.17 14.07 3.66
N HIS A 275 -10.43 14.00 4.97
CA HIS A 275 -9.51 14.45 5.99
C HIS A 275 -9.27 13.32 7.00
N GLU A 276 -8.01 12.94 7.12
CA GLU A 276 -7.51 11.94 8.07
C GLU A 276 -7.04 12.64 9.34
N TYR A 277 -7.47 12.11 10.48
CA TYR A 277 -7.04 12.55 11.79
C TYR A 277 -6.50 11.36 12.56
N ASP A 278 -5.24 11.45 12.96
CA ASP A 278 -4.48 10.37 13.58
C ASP A 278 -3.83 10.83 14.89
N MET A 279 -3.54 9.91 15.80
CA MET A 279 -2.91 10.22 17.08
C MET A 279 -1.41 10.49 16.92
N THR A 280 -0.98 11.73 17.17
CA THR A 280 0.42 12.14 17.03
C THR A 280 1.30 11.45 18.07
N SER A 281 2.36 10.77 17.61
CA SER A 281 3.36 10.12 18.49
C SER A 281 2.69 9.24 19.55
N SER A 282 1.62 8.55 19.15
CA SER A 282 0.60 7.96 20.02
C SER A 282 1.16 7.10 21.16
N VAL A 283 2.04 6.14 20.85
CA VAL A 283 2.68 5.28 21.86
C VAL A 283 3.49 6.08 22.89
N VAL A 284 4.22 7.12 22.46
CA VAL A 284 5.05 7.93 23.37
C VAL A 284 4.18 8.86 24.21
N ALA A 285 3.17 9.47 23.61
CA ALA A 285 2.17 10.29 24.30
C ALA A 285 1.41 9.47 25.35
N TRP A 286 1.02 8.23 25.03
CA TRP A 286 0.44 7.28 25.96
C TRP A 286 1.34 7.05 27.18
N LYS A 287 2.60 6.66 26.94
CA LYS A 287 3.55 6.36 28.02
C LYS A 287 3.83 7.59 28.89
N LEU A 288 4.01 8.77 28.29
CA LEU A 288 4.20 10.02 29.02
C LEU A 288 3.01 10.38 29.93
N GLY A 289 1.79 9.93 29.61
CA GLY A 289 0.63 10.06 30.49
C GLY A 289 0.88 9.50 31.89
N PHE A 290 1.72 8.47 32.03
CA PHE A 290 2.08 7.85 33.30
C PHE A 290 3.26 8.52 34.02
N ALA A 291 3.95 9.48 33.38
CA ALA A 291 5.18 10.06 33.91
C ALA A 291 4.98 10.78 35.25
N ARG A 292 3.83 11.45 35.45
CA ARG A 292 3.54 12.09 36.74
C ARG A 292 3.41 11.07 37.87
N GLY A 293 2.64 10.00 37.63
CA GLY A 293 2.52 8.89 38.59
C GLY A 293 3.86 8.24 38.90
N TYR A 294 4.73 8.08 37.88
CA TYR A 294 6.09 7.57 38.07
C TYR A 294 6.90 8.48 39.01
N LEU A 295 6.89 9.78 38.78
CA LEU A 295 7.63 10.74 39.61
C LEU A 295 7.12 10.73 41.06
N ASP A 296 5.81 10.71 41.24
CA ASP A 296 5.21 10.70 42.58
C ASP A 296 5.55 9.42 43.35
N ALA A 297 5.51 8.26 42.68
CA ALA A 297 5.87 6.96 43.26
C ALA A 297 7.36 6.86 43.64
N ASN A 298 8.23 7.59 42.95
CA ASN A 298 9.67 7.61 43.21
C ASN A 298 10.12 8.81 44.07
N GLY A 299 9.19 9.61 44.61
CA GLY A 299 9.50 10.72 45.52
C GLY A 299 9.91 12.04 44.84
N TYR A 300 9.78 12.15 43.52
CA TYR A 300 10.15 13.33 42.72
C TYR A 300 8.98 14.29 42.48
N LYS A 301 8.14 14.53 43.49
CA LYS A 301 6.86 15.27 43.35
C LYS A 301 7.00 16.68 42.79
N GLN A 302 8.13 17.34 43.06
CA GLN A 302 8.41 18.72 42.62
C GLN A 302 9.07 18.80 41.25
N THR A 303 9.55 17.68 40.70
CA THR A 303 10.23 17.64 39.40
C THR A 303 9.20 17.77 38.28
N ALA A 304 9.48 18.64 37.30
CA ALA A 304 8.62 18.76 36.14
C ALA A 304 8.80 17.55 35.20
N VAL A 305 7.75 17.16 34.46
CA VAL A 305 7.85 15.97 33.57
C VAL A 305 8.93 16.18 32.52
N HIS A 306 9.00 17.37 31.92
CA HIS A 306 10.00 17.70 30.90
C HIS A 306 11.45 17.68 31.42
N GLU A 307 11.67 17.84 32.72
CA GLU A 307 13.01 17.74 33.33
C GLU A 307 13.43 16.28 33.53
N ALA A 308 12.48 15.42 33.91
CA ALA A 308 12.74 14.00 34.15
C ALA A 308 12.73 13.14 32.87
N PHE A 309 11.92 13.54 31.89
CA PHE A 309 11.73 12.85 30.61
C PHE A 309 11.94 13.81 29.42
N PRO A 310 13.10 14.48 29.32
CA PRO A 310 13.34 15.52 28.31
C PRO A 310 13.23 15.00 26.89
N THR A 311 13.73 13.79 26.59
CA THR A 311 13.74 13.30 25.20
C THR A 311 12.37 12.82 24.74
N LEU A 312 11.58 12.17 25.60
CA LEU A 312 10.19 11.81 25.28
C LEU A 312 9.32 13.05 25.15
N THR A 313 9.48 14.02 26.06
CA THR A 313 8.74 15.28 25.99
C THR A 313 9.04 16.01 24.70
N LEU A 314 10.33 16.14 24.33
CA LEU A 314 10.73 16.75 23.05
C LEU A 314 10.21 15.95 21.86
N TYR A 315 10.18 14.61 21.91
CA TYR A 315 9.63 13.78 20.84
C TYR A 315 8.12 14.01 20.62
N VAL A 316 7.36 14.26 21.68
CA VAL A 316 5.91 14.54 21.57
C VAL A 316 5.63 16.00 21.20
N GLU A 317 6.37 16.95 21.75
CA GLU A 317 6.14 18.39 21.53
C GLU A 317 6.78 18.90 20.24
N ASN A 318 7.99 18.45 19.91
CA ASN A 318 8.75 18.89 18.75
C ASN A 318 9.67 17.78 18.20
N LYS A 319 9.05 16.73 17.66
CA LYS A 319 9.74 15.60 17.01
C LYS A 319 10.79 16.05 15.98
N ALA A 320 10.46 17.07 15.18
CA ALA A 320 11.34 17.56 14.12
C ALA A 320 12.66 18.09 14.68
N ASP A 321 12.63 18.80 15.79
CA ASP A 321 13.83 19.35 16.43
C ASP A 321 14.75 18.27 17.00
N LEU A 322 14.16 17.27 17.66
CA LEU A 322 14.90 16.09 18.14
C LEU A 322 15.58 15.36 16.97
N LEU A 323 14.83 15.05 15.91
CA LEU A 323 15.36 14.33 14.75
C LEU A 323 16.44 15.13 14.01
N ARG A 324 16.26 16.45 13.87
CA ARG A 324 17.26 17.34 13.27
C ARG A 324 18.55 17.34 14.08
N THR A 325 18.45 17.39 15.41
CA THR A 325 19.63 17.35 16.30
C THR A 325 20.37 16.03 16.15
N VAL A 326 19.67 14.89 16.24
CA VAL A 326 20.28 13.56 16.05
C VAL A 326 20.90 13.44 14.65
N SER A 327 20.27 14.00 13.62
CA SER A 327 20.81 13.98 12.26
C SER A 327 22.18 14.61 12.12
N MET A 328 22.45 15.70 12.86
CA MET A 328 23.73 16.38 12.78
C MET A 328 24.88 15.49 13.26
N TYR A 329 24.61 14.61 14.24
CA TYR A 329 25.60 13.68 14.79
C TYR A 329 25.68 12.36 14.02
N VAL A 330 24.55 11.88 13.50
CA VAL A 330 24.48 10.60 12.77
C VAL A 330 24.95 10.72 11.33
N TYR A 331 24.65 11.85 10.68
CA TYR A 331 24.92 12.10 9.26
C TYR A 331 25.81 13.35 9.09
N PRO A 332 27.10 13.26 9.43
CA PRO A 332 28.04 14.36 9.18
C PRO A 332 28.22 14.64 7.68
N GLU A 333 28.90 15.74 7.36
CA GLU A 333 29.20 16.10 5.97
C GLU A 333 29.92 14.95 5.24
N GLY A 334 29.46 14.62 4.03
CA GLY A 334 30.00 13.49 3.26
C GLY A 334 29.58 12.09 3.74
N CYS A 335 28.55 11.96 4.58
CA CYS A 335 28.02 10.65 4.99
C CYS A 335 27.49 9.82 3.79
N TYR A 336 27.31 8.51 4.02
CA TYR A 336 26.86 7.56 3.01
C TYR A 336 25.41 7.81 2.59
N THR A 337 24.54 8.08 3.56
CA THR A 337 23.11 8.30 3.33
C THR A 337 22.88 9.66 2.63
N ARG A 338 22.17 9.62 1.50
CA ARG A 338 21.82 10.82 0.74
C ARG A 338 20.86 11.73 1.53
N PRO A 339 20.93 13.06 1.38
CA PRO A 339 20.14 14.01 2.18
C PRO A 339 18.65 13.69 2.28
N GLU A 340 18.03 13.27 1.18
CA GLU A 340 16.61 12.97 1.08
C GLU A 340 16.16 11.78 1.96
N PHE A 341 17.06 10.86 2.31
CA PHE A 341 16.73 9.68 3.11
C PHE A 341 17.05 9.83 4.61
N ARG A 342 17.84 10.84 5.00
CA ARG A 342 18.33 10.98 6.38
C ARG A 342 17.20 11.09 7.40
N MET A 343 16.26 12.00 7.15
CA MET A 343 15.12 12.24 8.05
C MET A 343 14.18 11.04 8.09
N THR A 344 13.88 10.46 6.93
CA THR A 344 13.07 9.25 6.82
C THR A 344 13.68 8.11 7.61
N ASN A 345 14.98 7.86 7.48
CA ASN A 345 15.68 6.80 8.21
C ASN A 345 15.63 7.02 9.73
N LEU A 346 15.87 8.24 10.22
CA LEU A 346 15.75 8.51 11.67
C LEU A 346 14.31 8.35 12.14
N LYS A 347 13.33 8.84 11.38
CA LYS A 347 11.91 8.71 11.72
C LYS A 347 11.53 7.24 11.85
N THR A 348 11.90 6.40 10.88
CA THR A 348 11.64 4.96 10.91
C THR A 348 12.39 4.29 12.07
N ALA A 349 13.65 4.66 12.32
CA ALA A 349 14.43 4.12 13.43
C ALA A 349 13.81 4.45 14.81
N PHE A 350 13.42 5.71 15.05
CA PHE A 350 12.73 6.10 16.28
C PHE A 350 11.37 5.41 16.41
N THR A 351 10.62 5.27 15.33
CA THR A 351 9.35 4.52 15.32
C THR A 351 9.58 3.07 15.76
N ALA A 352 10.59 2.40 15.19
CA ALA A 352 10.96 1.04 15.60
C ALA A 352 11.36 0.98 17.10
N LEU A 353 12.10 1.98 17.61
CA LEU A 353 12.42 2.07 19.04
C LEU A 353 11.16 2.14 19.90
N THR A 354 10.11 2.87 19.47
CA THR A 354 8.85 2.94 20.24
C THR A 354 8.13 1.61 20.36
N PHE A 355 8.31 0.71 19.39
CA PHE A 355 7.82 -0.67 19.40
C PHE A 355 8.79 -1.68 20.02
N GLY A 356 9.85 -1.20 20.71
CA GLY A 356 10.77 -2.05 21.46
C GLY A 356 11.90 -2.67 20.63
N ALA A 357 12.18 -2.13 19.43
CA ALA A 357 13.36 -2.55 18.67
C ALA A 357 14.65 -2.29 19.47
N LYS A 358 15.54 -3.28 19.48
CA LYS A 358 16.82 -3.20 20.20
C LYS A 358 17.95 -2.75 19.25
N LEU A 359 18.94 -2.07 19.82
CA LEU A 359 20.19 -1.71 19.14
C LEU A 359 21.15 -2.91 19.03
N THR A 360 20.72 -3.99 18.39
CA THR A 360 21.55 -5.19 18.14
C THR A 360 22.16 -5.15 16.75
N ARG A 361 23.39 -5.69 16.61
CA ARG A 361 24.10 -5.75 15.32
C ARG A 361 23.93 -7.09 14.58
N GLY A 362 23.65 -8.17 15.31
CA GLY A 362 23.66 -9.52 14.77
C GLY A 362 22.46 -9.79 13.86
N ALA A 363 22.72 -10.37 12.69
CA ALA A 363 21.70 -10.99 11.86
C ALA A 363 21.36 -12.40 12.41
N TRP A 364 20.14 -12.86 12.20
CA TRP A 364 19.76 -14.25 12.43
C TRP A 364 19.24 -14.86 11.15
N THR A 365 19.23 -16.19 11.06
CA THR A 365 18.63 -16.91 9.94
C THR A 365 17.17 -17.20 10.23
N ASN A 366 16.28 -16.85 9.31
CA ASN A 366 14.85 -17.18 9.41
C ASN A 366 14.58 -18.66 9.05
N SER A 367 13.33 -19.10 9.19
CA SER A 367 12.88 -20.47 8.89
C SER A 367 13.11 -20.89 7.42
N ALA A 368 13.38 -19.93 6.54
CA ALA A 368 13.70 -20.15 5.13
C ALA A 368 15.22 -20.17 4.86
N GLY A 369 16.07 -20.05 5.89
CA GLY A 369 17.52 -20.05 5.77
C GLY A 369 18.12 -18.72 5.29
N GLU A 370 17.34 -17.65 5.24
CA GLU A 370 17.81 -16.32 4.84
C GLU A 370 18.23 -15.50 6.05
N TYR A 371 19.22 -14.62 5.87
CA TYR A 371 19.61 -13.67 6.90
C TYR A 371 18.58 -12.55 7.03
N GLU A 372 18.03 -12.40 8.23
CA GLU A 372 17.24 -11.26 8.67
C GLU A 372 18.07 -10.36 9.57
N TYR A 373 17.86 -9.06 9.42
CA TYR A 373 18.53 -8.04 10.21
C TYR A 373 17.56 -7.39 11.20
N PRO A 374 18.04 -6.92 12.36
CA PRO A 374 17.25 -6.09 13.26
C PRO A 374 16.64 -4.88 12.54
N ALA A 375 15.43 -4.46 12.92
CA ALA A 375 14.68 -3.39 12.23
C ALA A 375 15.48 -2.08 12.09
N ILE A 376 16.24 -1.69 13.11
CA ILE A 376 17.06 -0.46 13.04
C ILE A 376 18.24 -0.64 12.08
N ARG A 377 18.79 -1.87 11.99
CA ARG A 377 19.90 -2.21 11.10
C ARG A 377 19.48 -2.28 9.63
N SER A 378 18.24 -2.69 9.36
CA SER A 378 17.69 -2.67 7.99
C SER A 378 17.37 -1.24 7.52
N VAL A 379 17.06 -0.33 8.44
CA VAL A 379 16.85 1.10 8.15
C VAL A 379 18.17 1.85 7.96
N ILE A 380 19.10 1.75 8.92
CA ILE A 380 20.42 2.39 8.85
C ILE A 380 21.45 1.33 8.44
N THR A 381 21.68 1.25 7.13
CA THR A 381 22.45 0.18 6.47
C THR A 381 23.96 0.42 6.46
N ASP A 382 24.43 1.66 6.59
CA ASP A 382 25.85 1.92 6.80
C ASP A 382 26.26 1.62 8.26
N THR A 383 27.44 1.02 8.44
CA THR A 383 27.90 0.58 9.77
C THR A 383 28.38 1.75 10.63
N LYS A 384 28.96 2.80 10.03
CA LYS A 384 29.43 3.98 10.77
C LYS A 384 28.24 4.81 11.23
N GLU A 385 27.27 5.05 10.34
CA GLU A 385 26.03 5.76 10.66
C GLU A 385 25.21 5.01 11.73
N TYR A 386 25.08 3.69 11.61
CA TYR A 386 24.43 2.88 12.65
C TYR A 386 25.15 2.99 14.00
N THR A 387 26.50 3.00 13.99
CA THR A 387 27.30 3.15 15.20
C THR A 387 27.14 4.54 15.81
N ALA A 388 27.07 5.59 14.99
CA ALA A 388 26.81 6.96 15.43
C ALA A 388 25.41 7.06 16.07
N PHE A 389 24.37 6.55 15.39
CA PHE A 389 23.01 6.50 15.90
C PHE A 389 22.90 5.74 17.23
N SER A 390 23.51 4.55 17.29
CA SER A 390 23.48 3.73 18.51
C SER A 390 24.25 4.37 19.68
N ASN A 391 25.19 5.27 19.39
CA ASN A 391 26.00 5.93 20.41
C ASN A 391 25.51 7.32 20.82
N ASP A 392 24.61 7.90 20.04
CA ASP A 392 24.01 9.21 20.28
C ASP A 392 23.36 9.29 21.68
N SER A 393 23.60 10.40 22.37
CA SER A 393 23.14 10.59 23.75
C SER A 393 21.62 10.73 23.83
N ALA A 394 20.99 11.40 22.86
CA ALA A 394 19.54 11.56 22.83
C ALA A 394 18.84 10.24 22.52
N VAL A 395 19.39 9.42 21.60
CA VAL A 395 18.87 8.07 21.33
C VAL A 395 18.93 7.16 22.56
N LYS A 396 20.08 7.13 23.26
CA LYS A 396 20.23 6.33 24.49
C LYS A 396 19.30 6.80 25.61
N GLN A 397 19.17 8.11 25.78
CA GLN A 397 18.30 8.70 26.78
C GLN A 397 16.82 8.42 26.47
N PHE A 398 16.41 8.51 25.21
CA PHE A 398 15.07 8.15 24.74
C PHE A 398 14.71 6.70 25.10
N MET A 399 15.61 5.76 24.82
CA MET A 399 15.40 4.35 25.18
C MET A 399 15.29 4.14 26.70
N LYS A 400 16.16 4.81 27.47
CA LYS A 400 16.13 4.72 28.94
C LYS A 400 14.82 5.26 29.53
N GLU A 401 14.35 6.38 29.00
CA GLU A 401 13.07 6.99 29.40
C GLU A 401 11.88 6.09 29.06
N MET A 402 11.88 5.47 27.86
CA MET A 402 10.86 4.49 27.46
C MET A 402 10.86 3.27 28.39
N ASP A 403 12.02 2.67 28.66
CA ASP A 403 12.15 1.48 29.52
C ASP A 403 11.68 1.75 30.95
N ALA A 404 11.91 2.97 31.47
CA ALA A 404 11.46 3.39 32.79
C ALA A 404 9.93 3.43 32.88
N LEU A 405 9.26 4.05 31.89
CA LEU A 405 7.80 4.11 31.84
C LEU A 405 7.18 2.74 31.55
N ASP A 406 7.79 1.93 30.68
CA ASP A 406 7.32 0.57 30.37
C ASP A 406 7.32 -0.32 31.61
N SER A 407 8.40 -0.25 32.40
CA SER A 407 8.50 -1.00 33.65
C SER A 407 7.47 -0.53 34.68
N PHE A 408 7.24 0.79 34.74
CA PHE A 408 6.27 1.38 35.66
C PHE A 408 4.83 1.02 35.31
N ILE A 409 4.44 1.18 34.04
CA ILE A 409 3.11 0.84 33.52
C ILE A 409 2.80 -0.63 33.81
N LEU A 410 3.71 -1.54 33.46
CA LEU A 410 3.52 -2.97 33.75
C LEU A 410 3.39 -3.25 35.24
N SER A 411 4.14 -2.55 36.10
CA SER A 411 4.03 -2.73 37.55
C SER A 411 2.68 -2.26 38.11
N LEU A 412 2.13 -1.16 37.59
CA LEU A 412 0.82 -0.65 37.96
C LEU A 412 -0.29 -1.61 37.52
N GLU A 413 -0.24 -2.04 36.26
CA GLU A 413 -1.27 -2.92 35.68
C GLU A 413 -1.24 -4.32 36.30
N GLN A 414 -0.08 -4.85 36.66
CA GLN A 414 0.02 -6.11 37.40
C GLN A 414 -0.53 -6.02 38.83
N GLN A 415 -0.48 -4.83 39.44
CA GLN A 415 -1.09 -4.60 40.75
C GLN A 415 -2.62 -4.46 40.63
N ALA A 416 -3.10 -3.81 39.57
CA ALA A 416 -4.52 -3.61 39.32
C ALA A 416 -5.23 -4.90 38.86
N ASP A 417 -4.61 -5.64 37.94
CA ASP A 417 -5.06 -6.93 37.41
C ASP A 417 -3.94 -7.98 37.52
N PRO A 418 -3.86 -8.71 38.65
CA PRO A 418 -2.93 -9.82 38.79
C PRO A 418 -3.16 -10.95 37.77
N GLY A 419 -4.35 -11.02 37.15
CA GLY A 419 -4.68 -11.98 36.10
C GLY A 419 -4.01 -11.68 34.76
N LEU A 420 -3.50 -10.46 34.56
CA LEU A 420 -2.86 -10.03 33.30
C LEU A 420 -1.73 -10.98 32.87
N ILE A 421 -0.94 -11.50 33.81
CA ILE A 421 0.19 -12.40 33.51
C ILE A 421 -0.25 -13.80 33.04
N HIS A 422 -1.52 -14.15 33.24
CA HIS A 422 -2.08 -15.46 32.91
C HIS A 422 -2.87 -15.46 31.60
N LYS A 423 -3.05 -14.29 30.96
CA LYS A 423 -3.71 -14.19 29.64
C LYS A 423 -2.88 -14.91 28.58
N SER A 424 -3.50 -15.86 27.89
CA SER A 424 -2.83 -16.76 26.93
C SER A 424 -2.23 -16.01 25.75
N GLU A 425 -2.87 -14.91 25.37
CA GLU A 425 -2.52 -14.03 24.26
C GLU A 425 -1.21 -13.28 24.53
N LEU A 426 -0.88 -13.07 25.82
CA LEU A 426 0.31 -12.36 26.28
C LEU A 426 1.52 -13.29 26.49
N MET A 427 1.35 -14.59 26.25
CA MET A 427 2.44 -15.56 26.34
C MET A 427 3.23 -15.65 25.03
N THR A 428 4.52 -15.93 25.14
CA THR A 428 5.38 -16.33 24.02
C THR A 428 5.01 -17.74 23.54
N HIS A 429 5.49 -18.16 22.36
CA HIS A 429 5.31 -19.54 21.90
C HIS A 429 5.85 -20.59 22.88
N GLY A 430 6.83 -20.22 23.72
CA GLY A 430 7.35 -21.06 24.80
C GLY A 430 6.56 -20.98 26.11
N GLY A 431 5.39 -20.33 26.13
CA GLY A 431 4.52 -20.22 27.32
C GLY A 431 4.95 -19.16 28.34
N ASN A 432 6.04 -18.43 28.11
CA ASN A 432 6.50 -17.38 29.03
C ASN A 432 5.78 -16.06 28.82
N PHE A 433 5.46 -15.33 29.89
CA PHE A 433 4.89 -13.99 29.82
C PHE A 433 5.79 -13.01 29.04
N SER A 434 5.21 -12.32 28.06
CA SER A 434 5.92 -11.34 27.25
C SER A 434 5.54 -9.92 27.65
N LYS A 435 6.52 -9.19 28.23
CA LYS A 435 6.37 -7.76 28.54
C LYS A 435 5.97 -6.93 27.31
N ALA A 436 6.57 -7.22 26.16
CA ALA A 436 6.29 -6.51 24.92
C ALA A 436 4.85 -6.75 24.44
N LYS A 437 4.35 -8.00 24.53
CA LYS A 437 2.95 -8.29 24.18
C LYS A 437 1.97 -7.64 25.17
N ALA A 438 2.30 -7.63 26.46
CA ALA A 438 1.47 -6.98 27.47
C ALA A 438 1.39 -5.46 27.25
N LEU A 439 2.51 -4.79 26.99
CA LEU A 439 2.51 -3.36 26.65
C LEU A 439 1.73 -3.07 25.35
N ALA A 440 1.90 -3.90 24.32
CA ALA A 440 1.13 -3.77 23.09
C ALA A 440 -0.38 -3.93 23.35
N TYR A 441 -0.78 -4.87 24.20
CA TYR A 441 -2.17 -5.05 24.63
C TYR A 441 -2.74 -3.84 25.36
N LEU A 442 -2.01 -3.32 26.34
CA LEU A 442 -2.43 -2.14 27.10
C LEU A 442 -2.55 -0.91 26.19
N TYR A 443 -1.57 -0.70 25.31
CA TYR A 443 -1.58 0.40 24.36
C TYR A 443 -2.77 0.30 23.38
N GLN A 444 -3.01 -0.87 22.78
CA GLN A 444 -4.13 -1.05 21.84
C GLN A 444 -5.50 -0.85 22.49
N THR A 445 -5.62 -1.22 23.77
CA THR A 445 -6.83 -0.97 24.56
C THR A 445 -7.03 0.54 24.78
N ALA A 446 -5.99 1.24 25.24
CA ALA A 446 -6.03 2.68 25.46
C ALA A 446 -6.30 3.47 24.17
N GLU A 447 -5.71 3.05 23.06
CA GLU A 447 -5.93 3.66 21.75
C GLU A 447 -7.39 3.46 21.28
N THR A 448 -7.97 2.28 21.51
CA THR A 448 -9.39 2.03 21.19
C THR A 448 -10.30 2.98 21.96
N GLU A 449 -10.05 3.15 23.27
CA GLU A 449 -10.79 4.07 24.14
C GLU A 449 -10.66 5.53 23.68
N VAL A 450 -9.43 5.99 23.40
CA VAL A 450 -9.17 7.34 22.88
C VAL A 450 -9.95 7.57 21.59
N MET A 451 -9.89 6.63 20.66
CA MET A 451 -10.56 6.78 19.37
C MET A 451 -12.09 6.70 19.48
N ASP A 452 -12.63 5.98 20.46
CA ASP A 452 -14.06 6.03 20.77
C ASP A 452 -14.50 7.41 21.25
N VAL A 453 -13.70 8.06 22.09
CA VAL A 453 -13.93 9.46 22.52
C VAL A 453 -13.87 10.40 21.31
N VAL A 454 -12.85 10.27 20.45
CA VAL A 454 -12.71 11.09 19.24
C VAL A 454 -13.94 10.94 18.34
N ARG A 455 -14.37 9.72 18.05
CA ARG A 455 -15.55 9.44 17.22
C ARG A 455 -16.82 10.03 17.82
N LYS A 456 -17.04 9.81 19.11
CA LYS A 456 -18.21 10.32 19.82
C LYS A 456 -18.24 11.85 19.78
N ARG A 457 -17.11 12.50 20.09
CA ARG A 457 -17.06 13.97 20.11
C ARG A 457 -17.18 14.58 18.72
N ALA A 458 -16.58 13.96 17.71
CA ALA A 458 -16.76 14.38 16.32
C ALA A 458 -18.22 14.28 15.87
N ALA A 459 -18.93 13.21 16.27
CA ALA A 459 -20.36 13.06 16.00
C ALA A 459 -21.21 14.15 16.68
N ASP A 460 -20.90 14.51 17.94
CA ASP A 460 -21.56 15.63 18.64
C ASP A 460 -21.37 16.97 17.90
N LEU A 461 -20.23 17.14 17.22
CA LEU A 461 -19.92 18.30 16.38
C LEU A 461 -20.51 18.21 14.97
N GLY A 462 -21.29 17.16 14.66
CA GLY A 462 -21.96 16.97 13.38
C GLY A 462 -21.06 16.35 12.29
N HIS A 463 -19.93 15.75 12.66
CA HIS A 463 -19.04 15.07 11.72
C HIS A 463 -19.26 13.55 11.75
N GLU A 464 -19.71 13.01 10.61
CA GLU A 464 -19.89 11.57 10.44
C GLU A 464 -18.57 10.88 10.03
N VAL A 465 -18.26 9.78 10.72
CA VAL A 465 -17.07 8.98 10.46
C VAL A 465 -17.24 8.22 9.14
N ARG A 466 -16.32 8.44 8.20
CA ARG A 466 -16.34 7.77 6.90
C ARG A 466 -15.57 6.45 6.89
N ALA A 467 -14.46 6.37 7.62
CA ALA A 467 -13.65 5.17 7.75
C ALA A 467 -12.85 5.17 9.06
N ASN A 468 -12.57 3.97 9.57
CA ASN A 468 -11.71 3.73 10.74
C ASN A 468 -10.47 2.96 10.31
N ILE A 469 -9.29 3.49 10.61
CA ILE A 469 -8.01 2.98 10.14
C ILE A 469 -7.01 3.00 11.29
N HIS A 470 -6.90 1.90 12.05
CA HIS A 470 -6.03 1.85 13.22
C HIS A 470 -6.34 3.01 14.21
N ASP A 471 -5.36 3.87 14.51
CA ASP A 471 -5.46 5.11 15.28
C ASP A 471 -5.96 6.33 14.49
N ALA A 472 -6.31 6.15 13.22
CA ALA A 472 -6.83 7.20 12.37
C ALA A 472 -8.35 7.09 12.13
N VAL A 473 -8.99 8.26 12.09
CA VAL A 473 -10.39 8.45 11.70
C VAL A 473 -10.48 9.37 10.49
N ILE A 474 -11.32 8.99 9.53
CA ILE A 474 -11.52 9.75 8.29
C ILE A 474 -12.87 10.47 8.33
N PHE A 475 -12.86 11.76 8.01
CA PHE A 475 -14.07 12.55 7.80
C PHE A 475 -14.14 13.09 6.37
N LYS A 476 -15.36 13.32 5.88
CA LYS A 476 -15.57 13.97 4.58
C LYS A 476 -15.19 15.46 4.61
N HIS A 477 -15.48 16.13 5.72
CA HIS A 477 -15.21 17.55 5.91
C HIS A 477 -14.22 17.77 7.05
N ARG A 478 -13.41 18.82 6.90
CA ARG A 478 -12.41 19.20 7.91
C ARG A 478 -13.10 19.60 9.22
N LEU A 479 -12.59 19.12 10.34
CA LEU A 479 -13.06 19.45 11.70
C LEU A 479 -12.81 20.92 12.10
N GLY A 480 -11.94 21.62 11.38
CA GLY A 480 -11.48 22.96 11.75
C GLY A 480 -10.54 22.95 12.98
N VAL A 481 -9.94 24.11 13.28
CA VAL A 481 -9.01 24.24 14.42
C VAL A 481 -9.74 24.13 15.76
N GLU A 482 -10.95 24.68 15.85
CA GLU A 482 -11.77 24.64 17.06
C GLU A 482 -12.23 23.22 17.36
N GLY A 483 -12.78 22.50 16.38
CA GLY A 483 -13.21 21.11 16.55
C GLY A 483 -12.07 20.18 16.98
N VAL A 484 -10.87 20.34 16.38
CA VAL A 484 -9.68 19.59 16.80
C VAL A 484 -9.25 19.95 18.23
N SER A 485 -9.26 21.22 18.59
CA SER A 485 -8.91 21.67 19.94
C SER A 485 -9.88 21.10 20.99
N GLU A 486 -11.16 21.11 20.68
CA GLU A 486 -12.22 20.61 21.55
C GLU A 486 -12.17 19.08 21.71
N ILE A 487 -11.96 18.35 20.62
CA ILE A 487 -11.76 16.89 20.68
C ILE A 487 -10.50 16.56 21.49
N ASN A 488 -9.38 17.24 21.24
CA ASN A 488 -8.15 17.05 22.02
C ASN A 488 -8.39 17.33 23.51
N ALA A 489 -9.10 18.41 23.86
CA ALA A 489 -9.44 18.71 25.25
C ALA A 489 -10.28 17.60 25.89
N CYS A 490 -11.30 17.12 25.18
CA CYS A 490 -12.17 16.04 25.64
C CYS A 490 -11.41 14.73 25.86
N VAL A 491 -10.55 14.34 24.91
CA VAL A 491 -9.68 13.16 25.03
C VAL A 491 -8.77 13.28 26.25
N ARG A 492 -8.11 14.43 26.43
CA ARG A 492 -7.20 14.68 27.57
C ARG A 492 -7.92 14.65 28.91
N GLU A 493 -9.13 15.18 28.97
CA GLU A 493 -9.95 15.20 30.18
C GLU A 493 -10.40 13.80 30.56
N ILE A 494 -10.97 13.04 29.61
CA ILE A 494 -11.51 11.69 29.86
C ILE A 494 -10.40 10.69 30.20
N THR A 495 -9.28 10.74 29.47
CA THR A 495 -8.18 9.78 29.67
C THR A 495 -7.15 10.24 30.71
N HIS A 496 -7.31 11.44 31.26
CA HIS A 496 -6.35 12.09 32.16
C HIS A 496 -4.91 12.15 31.62
N ASN A 497 -4.74 12.14 30.30
CA ASN A 497 -3.44 12.20 29.65
C ASN A 497 -3.32 13.50 28.82
N PRO A 498 -2.49 14.48 29.25
CA PRO A 498 -2.37 15.77 28.58
C PRO A 498 -1.62 15.71 27.24
N TYR A 499 -0.93 14.61 26.94
CA TYR A 499 -0.05 14.48 25.79
C TYR A 499 -0.76 14.02 24.52
N TRP A 500 -2.01 13.58 24.62
CA TRP A 500 -2.81 13.22 23.45
C TRP A 500 -3.02 14.43 22.53
N LYS A 501 -2.80 14.21 21.23
CA LYS A 501 -2.99 15.22 20.21
C LYS A 501 -3.30 14.56 18.87
N LEU A 502 -4.35 15.03 18.20
CA LEU A 502 -4.63 14.68 16.81
C LEU A 502 -3.73 15.46 15.84
N SER A 503 -3.16 14.75 14.87
CA SER A 503 -2.62 15.31 13.64
C SER A 503 -3.73 15.39 12.58
N HIS A 504 -3.52 16.21 11.54
CA HIS A 504 -4.44 16.33 10.42
C HIS A 504 -3.67 16.13 9.13
N LYS A 505 -4.20 15.26 8.26
CA LYS A 505 -3.72 15.06 6.90
C LYS A 505 -4.90 15.15 5.93
N GLU A 506 -4.72 15.88 4.83
CA GLU A 506 -5.70 15.93 3.76
C GLU A 506 -5.42 14.82 2.74
N LEU A 507 -6.47 14.10 2.38
CA LEU A 507 -6.45 13.08 1.34
C LEU A 507 -7.06 13.70 0.08
N SER A 508 -6.32 13.63 -1.02
CA SER A 508 -6.76 14.13 -2.32
C SER A 508 -7.20 13.00 -3.22
N ARG A 509 -8.33 13.19 -3.91
CA ARG A 509 -8.78 12.28 -4.96
C ARG A 509 -7.78 12.22 -6.12
N PHE A 510 -7.83 11.13 -6.87
CA PHE A 510 -7.20 11.05 -8.18
C PHE A 510 -8.14 11.64 -9.23
N ASN A 511 -7.58 12.40 -10.16
CA ASN A 511 -8.29 12.92 -11.31
C ASN A 511 -7.76 12.25 -12.57
N THR A 512 -8.67 11.89 -13.48
CA THR A 512 -8.29 11.49 -14.83
C THR A 512 -7.55 12.65 -15.48
N ARG A 513 -6.34 12.40 -15.96
CA ARG A 513 -5.59 13.43 -16.68
C ARG A 513 -6.34 13.76 -17.96
N HIS A 514 -6.68 15.03 -18.18
CA HIS A 514 -6.71 15.56 -19.54
C HIS A 514 -5.25 15.71 -19.97
N ILE A 515 -4.63 14.59 -20.37
CA ILE A 515 -3.20 14.46 -20.71
C ILE A 515 -2.76 15.57 -21.70
N ASP A 516 -3.64 16.00 -22.59
CA ASP A 516 -3.31 17.00 -23.60
C ASP A 516 -3.06 18.41 -23.05
N VAL A 517 -3.74 18.87 -22.00
CA VAL A 517 -3.68 20.29 -21.59
C VAL A 517 -2.43 20.58 -20.77
N GLU A 518 -2.07 19.70 -19.83
CA GLU A 518 -0.88 19.86 -18.99
C GLU A 518 0.41 19.54 -19.73
N GLU A 519 0.41 18.56 -20.64
CA GLU A 519 1.59 18.25 -21.44
C GLU A 519 1.88 19.36 -22.46
N GLN A 520 0.85 19.99 -23.02
CA GLN A 520 1.00 21.20 -23.84
C GLN A 520 1.47 22.39 -23.01
N ALA A 521 0.94 22.60 -21.80
CA ALA A 521 1.39 23.67 -20.91
C ALA A 521 2.84 23.46 -20.42
N HIS A 522 3.25 22.22 -20.15
CA HIS A 522 4.63 21.90 -19.78
C HIS A 522 5.58 22.04 -20.97
N LYS A 523 5.19 21.59 -22.17
CA LYS A 523 5.95 21.82 -23.42
C LYS A 523 6.09 23.31 -23.74
N ALA A 524 5.04 24.10 -23.51
CA ALA A 524 5.08 25.55 -23.67
C ALA A 524 6.05 26.20 -22.67
N ARG A 525 6.02 25.80 -21.39
CA ARG A 525 6.98 26.28 -20.38
C ARG A 525 8.43 25.90 -20.70
N MET A 526 8.65 24.68 -21.21
CA MET A 526 9.98 24.24 -21.66
C MET A 526 10.47 25.04 -22.87
N GLN A 527 9.60 25.35 -23.84
CA GLN A 527 9.95 26.22 -24.96
C GLN A 527 10.27 27.65 -24.51
N GLU A 528 9.49 28.23 -23.60
CA GLU A 528 9.77 29.56 -23.05
C GLU A 528 11.11 29.59 -22.31
N GLN A 529 11.44 28.54 -21.55
CA GLN A 529 12.73 28.42 -20.87
C GLN A 529 13.90 28.23 -21.84
N GLU A 530 13.73 27.45 -22.91
CA GLU A 530 14.73 27.29 -23.98
C GLU A 530 14.96 28.60 -24.75
N GLU A 531 13.90 29.34 -25.05
CA GLU A 531 13.98 30.68 -25.68
C GLU A 531 14.67 31.69 -24.76
N HIS A 532 14.34 31.67 -23.47
CA HIS A 532 14.99 32.53 -22.47
C HIS A 532 16.48 32.17 -22.30
N ALA A 533 16.84 30.89 -22.30
CA ALA A 533 18.23 30.44 -22.26
C ALA A 533 19.01 30.81 -23.54
N PHE A 534 18.37 30.73 -24.71
CA PHE A 534 18.95 31.18 -25.98
C PHE A 534 19.20 32.70 -25.98
N LEU A 535 18.24 33.50 -25.52
CA LEU A 535 18.41 34.95 -25.39
C LEU A 535 19.53 35.30 -24.39
N TYR A 536 19.59 34.61 -23.26
CA TYR A 536 20.64 34.84 -22.25
C TYR A 536 22.04 34.52 -22.77
N THR A 537 22.18 33.47 -23.58
CA THR A 537 23.46 33.10 -24.21
C THR A 537 23.87 34.04 -25.35
N HIS A 538 22.92 34.58 -26.11
CA HIS A 538 23.18 35.62 -27.13
C HIS A 538 23.60 36.95 -26.51
N VAL A 539 22.89 37.42 -25.48
CA VAL A 539 23.20 38.69 -24.79
C VAL A 539 24.56 38.64 -24.09
N LYS A 540 24.95 37.48 -23.53
CA LYS A 540 26.28 37.30 -22.94
C LYS A 540 27.41 37.33 -23.98
N HIS A 541 27.13 36.91 -25.21
CA HIS A 541 28.07 36.98 -26.34
C HIS A 541 28.25 38.41 -26.87
N GLU A 542 27.21 39.26 -26.77
CA GLU A 542 27.31 40.69 -27.13
C GLU A 542 27.98 41.55 -26.05
N ILE A 543 27.85 41.18 -24.78
CA ILE A 543 28.41 41.96 -23.65
C ILE A 543 29.88 41.62 -23.34
N HIS A 544 30.42 40.49 -23.85
CA HIS A 544 31.81 40.07 -23.62
C HIS A 544 32.51 39.64 -24.92
N GLY A 545 32.73 40.61 -25.82
CA GLY A 545 33.51 40.40 -27.04
C GLY A 545 34.22 41.65 -27.56
N THR A 546 35.27 42.09 -26.87
CA THR A 546 36.47 42.60 -27.56
C THR A 546 37.51 41.49 -27.57
N ASP A 547 37.99 41.19 -28.78
CA ASP A 547 39.08 40.28 -29.16
C ASP A 547 38.92 38.80 -28.78
N ILE A 548 38.53 37.98 -29.77
CA ILE A 548 39.41 36.98 -30.40
C ILE A 548 38.75 36.53 -31.72
N ASP A 549 39.57 36.55 -32.75
CA ASP A 549 39.33 36.11 -34.13
C ASP A 549 38.90 34.63 -34.18
N ASP A 550 37.61 34.35 -34.41
CA ASP A 550 37.21 33.06 -34.96
C ASP A 550 35.87 33.12 -35.71
N THR A 551 35.94 32.82 -37.00
CA THR A 551 34.83 32.70 -37.95
C THR A 551 33.79 31.66 -37.51
N ARG A 552 32.76 32.06 -36.76
CA ARG A 552 31.51 31.30 -36.62
C ARG A 552 30.28 32.20 -36.74
N ARG A 553 29.64 32.13 -37.91
CA ARG A 553 28.32 32.71 -38.20
C ARG A 553 27.30 32.31 -37.14
N GLY A 554 26.54 33.29 -36.63
CA GLY A 554 25.38 33.08 -35.78
C GLY A 554 24.40 32.10 -36.44
N LEU A 555 24.05 31.06 -35.70
CA LEU A 555 23.04 30.07 -36.12
C LEU A 555 21.66 30.57 -35.69
N SER A 556 20.70 30.47 -36.60
CA SER A 556 19.30 30.72 -36.27
C SER A 556 18.73 29.62 -35.35
N LEU A 557 17.69 29.94 -34.57
CA LEU A 557 17.03 28.99 -33.66
C LEU A 557 16.57 27.70 -34.39
N GLU A 558 16.14 27.82 -35.65
CA GLU A 558 15.75 26.69 -36.49
C GLU A 558 16.92 25.76 -36.87
N GLU A 559 18.14 26.30 -37.04
CA GLU A 559 19.33 25.49 -37.38
C GLU A 559 19.88 24.73 -36.16
N PHE A 560 19.73 25.29 -34.95
CA PHE A 560 20.09 24.61 -33.71
C PHE A 560 19.16 23.42 -33.44
N GLN A 561 17.85 23.61 -33.60
CA GLN A 561 16.84 22.56 -33.43
C GLN A 561 16.95 21.43 -34.48
N LYS A 562 17.39 21.73 -35.71
CA LYS A 562 17.66 20.69 -36.73
C LYS A 562 18.89 19.83 -36.38
N ARG A 563 19.89 20.38 -35.70
CA ARG A 563 21.11 19.64 -35.30
C ARG A 563 20.92 18.77 -34.06
N SER A 564 19.99 19.10 -33.16
CA SER A 564 19.74 18.31 -31.94
C SER A 564 18.97 17.00 -32.21
N LYS A 565 18.18 16.93 -33.28
CA LYS A 565 17.37 15.74 -33.63
C LYS A 565 18.16 14.52 -34.17
N GLY A 566 19.49 14.61 -34.29
CA GLY A 566 20.32 13.61 -34.97
C GLY A 566 21.31 12.81 -34.11
N LYS A 567 21.43 13.05 -32.80
CA LYS A 567 22.41 12.33 -31.96
C LYS A 567 21.73 11.46 -30.91
N LYS A 568 21.91 10.14 -31.03
CA LYS A 568 21.70 9.20 -29.90
C LYS A 568 22.67 9.59 -28.78
N PRO A 569 22.25 9.59 -27.49
CA PRO A 569 23.19 9.82 -26.41
C PRO A 569 24.12 8.61 -26.29
N ALA A 570 25.42 8.86 -26.44
CA ALA A 570 26.45 7.93 -26.02
C ALA A 570 26.39 7.80 -24.49
N ARG A 571 26.47 6.57 -24.00
CA ARG A 571 26.77 6.30 -22.59
C ARG A 571 28.22 6.71 -22.37
N ASP A 572 28.43 7.80 -21.64
CA ASP A 572 29.68 8.00 -20.92
C ASP A 572 29.37 8.35 -19.47
N THR A 573 29.88 7.47 -18.63
CA THR A 573 30.08 7.61 -17.19
C THR A 573 31.15 8.67 -16.93
N ASP A 574 31.06 9.29 -15.76
CA ASP A 574 32.03 10.23 -15.17
C ASP A 574 31.94 11.68 -15.67
N TYR A 575 31.34 12.52 -14.82
CA TYR A 575 31.73 13.88 -14.41
C TYR A 575 30.48 14.65 -13.99
N TYR A 576 30.26 14.83 -12.69
CA TYR A 576 29.79 16.09 -12.12
C TYR A 576 30.11 16.11 -10.62
N ASN A 577 31.26 16.71 -10.32
CA ASN A 577 31.58 17.27 -9.02
C ASN A 577 31.62 18.78 -9.24
N GLY A 578 30.84 19.52 -8.44
CA GLY A 578 31.02 20.96 -8.25
C GLY A 578 30.01 21.88 -8.94
N ALA A 579 29.41 22.73 -8.09
CA ALA A 579 28.63 23.94 -8.37
C ALA A 579 27.10 23.79 -8.51
N TYR A 580 26.42 24.42 -7.54
CA TYR A 580 24.97 24.63 -7.38
C TYR A 580 24.14 23.41 -6.94
N ALA A 581 24.25 23.06 -5.65
CA ALA A 581 23.18 22.36 -4.96
C ALA A 581 22.43 23.38 -4.09
N GLY A 582 21.28 23.84 -4.57
CA GLY A 582 20.35 24.64 -3.78
C GLY A 582 19.87 23.87 -2.53
N THR A 583 19.28 24.61 -1.60
CA THR A 583 18.62 24.09 -0.41
C THR A 583 17.54 23.05 -0.77
N PRO A 584 17.19 22.11 0.13
CA PRO A 584 16.09 21.18 -0.10
C PRO A 584 14.77 21.85 -0.48
N GLU A 585 14.49 23.06 0.01
CA GLU A 585 13.31 23.85 -0.41
C GLU A 585 13.37 24.27 -1.89
N GLU A 586 14.55 24.66 -2.39
CA GLU A 586 14.73 25.03 -3.80
C GLU A 586 14.57 23.81 -4.72
N ARG A 587 15.04 22.62 -4.29
CA ARG A 587 14.82 21.37 -5.03
C ARG A 587 13.35 20.91 -5.05
N TYR A 588 12.60 21.16 -3.98
CA TYR A 588 11.16 20.90 -3.94
C TYR A 588 10.42 21.86 -4.90
N LEU A 589 10.88 23.11 -5.02
CA LEU A 589 10.32 24.08 -5.98
C LEU A 589 10.63 23.73 -7.45
N ASP A 590 11.69 22.97 -7.72
CA ASP A 590 12.03 22.49 -9.06
C ASP A 590 11.37 21.14 -9.42
N MET A 591 10.79 20.43 -8.46
CA MET A 591 10.02 19.20 -8.71
C MET A 591 8.74 19.51 -9.47
N SER A 592 8.41 18.65 -10.44
CA SER A 592 7.09 18.69 -11.08
C SER A 592 5.98 18.46 -10.03
N PRO A 593 4.75 18.93 -10.26
CA PRO A 593 3.63 18.65 -9.36
C PRO A 593 3.46 17.14 -9.06
N GLU A 594 3.75 16.27 -10.03
CA GLU A 594 3.79 14.81 -9.85
C GLU A 594 4.91 14.34 -8.93
N GLU A 595 6.11 14.89 -9.09
CA GLU A 595 7.25 14.56 -8.26
C GLU A 595 7.04 15.03 -6.82
N ARG A 596 6.39 16.18 -6.61
CA ARG A 596 5.99 16.66 -5.28
C ARG A 596 4.89 15.80 -4.68
N MET A 597 3.86 15.48 -5.45
CA MET A 597 2.78 14.60 -5.01
C MET A 597 3.34 13.22 -4.63
N GLU A 598 4.19 12.63 -5.47
CA GLU A 598 4.86 11.35 -5.21
C GLU A 598 5.86 11.46 -4.04
N PHE A 599 6.56 12.58 -3.89
CA PHE A 599 7.45 12.84 -2.75
C PHE A 599 6.66 12.99 -1.43
N ASP A 600 5.53 13.69 -1.44
CA ASP A 600 4.64 13.87 -0.29
C ASP A 600 3.87 12.58 0.06
N TYR A 601 3.62 11.69 -0.91
CA TYR A 601 3.02 10.37 -0.65
C TYR A 601 4.05 9.28 -0.30
N GLU A 602 5.28 9.35 -0.81
CA GLU A 602 6.34 8.36 -0.59
C GLU A 602 7.30 8.74 0.54
N TYR A 603 7.37 10.02 0.94
CA TYR A 603 8.23 10.52 2.01
C TYR A 603 7.51 11.45 3.01
N GLY A 604 6.29 11.90 2.69
CA GLY A 604 5.43 12.61 3.64
C GLY A 604 4.86 11.67 4.69
N ASP A 605 5.43 11.80 5.89
CA ASP A 605 5.04 11.09 7.10
C ASP A 605 5.02 9.55 6.97
N ASN A 606 6.16 8.97 6.56
CA ASN A 606 6.45 7.52 6.62
C ASN A 606 6.66 7.01 8.06
N SER A 607 5.61 7.03 8.88
CA SER A 607 5.48 6.17 10.06
C SER A 607 4.29 5.27 9.78
N GLU A 608 4.38 3.99 10.14
CA GLU A 608 3.47 2.88 9.85
C GLU A 608 4.01 1.95 8.76
N ASP A 609 4.94 1.10 9.18
CA ASP A 609 4.82 -0.36 9.07
C ASP A 609 5.51 -0.98 10.30
#